data_AF-A0A436FUY3-F1
#
_entry.id   AF-A0A436FUY3-F1
#
_cell.length_a   1.000
_cell.length_b   1.000
_cell.length_c   1.000
_cell.angle_alpha   90.00
_cell.angle_beta   90.00
_cell.angle_gamma   90.00
#
_symmetry.space_group_name_H-M   'P 1'
#
loop_
_entity.id
_entity.type
_entity.pdbx_description
1 polymer ?
#
loop_
_entity_poly.entity_id
_entity_poly.type
_entity_poly.pdbx_seq_one_letter_code
_entity_poly.pdbx_strand_id
1 'polypeptide(L)'
;GLSGQTDPADDTDPVQLFSAGKASGQLQPNGEDIDYLGSFGDLEIDPGAIGGRVLPALDASGDVTLKNGVALIGTQVKSLRGQAIEIRNLDLSSGTARITVSGPLSVDAEGLVNADLMIRLKDPKAVAAILGAAIPEQKSQIEQGFSALAVLGNEPSMPLKVVRGKASLGFIPLGKIKPVE
;
A
#
# COMPACT_ATOMS: atom_id res chain seq x y z
N GLY A 1 -10.11 -1.12 19.07
CA GLY A 1 -9.81 -0.63 17.72
C GLY A 1 -8.77 0.46 17.76
N LEU A 2 -8.21 0.79 16.60
CA LEU A 2 -7.36 1.97 16.37
C LEU A 2 -8.16 2.97 15.53
N SER A 3 -7.96 4.27 15.71
CA SER A 3 -8.50 5.29 14.82
C SER A 3 -7.46 6.38 14.60
N GLY A 4 -7.57 7.06 13.45
CA GLY A 4 -6.76 8.22 13.12
C GLY A 4 -7.65 9.42 12.82
N GLN A 5 -7.24 10.60 13.29
CA GLN A 5 -7.94 11.85 13.09
C GLN A 5 -6.94 12.96 12.74
N THR A 6 -7.41 14.05 12.16
CA THR A 6 -6.59 15.26 11.96
C THR A 6 -6.30 15.93 13.30
N ASP A 7 -5.18 16.66 13.39
CA ASP A 7 -4.83 17.51 14.53
C ASP A 7 -4.66 18.95 14.04
N PRO A 8 -5.76 19.72 13.91
CA PRO A 8 -5.71 21.07 13.36
C PRO A 8 -5.01 22.03 14.32
N ALA A 9 -4.12 22.87 13.79
CA ALA A 9 -3.47 23.93 14.57
C ALA A 9 -4.36 25.19 14.73
N ASP A 10 -5.56 25.17 14.16
CA ASP A 10 -6.60 26.18 14.26
C ASP A 10 -7.80 25.65 15.06
N ASP A 11 -8.82 26.49 15.27
CA ASP A 11 -10.03 26.12 16.03
C ASP A 11 -11.00 25.23 15.23
N THR A 12 -10.54 24.50 14.20
CA THR A 12 -11.39 23.57 13.46
C THR A 12 -11.51 22.22 14.17
N ASP A 13 -12.66 21.59 14.06
CA ASP A 13 -12.90 20.29 14.68
C ASP A 13 -12.04 19.19 14.01
N PRO A 14 -11.41 18.29 14.79
CA PRO A 14 -10.74 17.10 14.28
C PRO A 14 -11.66 16.25 13.40
N VAL A 15 -11.19 15.94 12.19
CA VAL A 15 -11.89 15.06 11.25
C VAL A 15 -11.35 13.65 11.41
N GLN A 16 -12.25 12.69 11.65
CA GLN A 16 -11.88 11.28 11.63
C GLN A 16 -11.50 10.86 10.21
N LEU A 17 -10.36 10.19 10.08
CA LEU A 17 -9.83 9.73 8.79
C LEU A 17 -10.14 8.25 8.56
N PHE A 18 -9.98 7.44 9.62
CA PHE A 18 -10.24 6.01 9.56
C PHE A 18 -10.49 5.44 10.96
N SER A 19 -11.05 4.24 11.01
CA SER A 19 -11.07 3.37 12.19
C SER A 19 -10.75 1.93 11.80
N ALA A 20 -10.14 1.15 12.69
CA ALA A 20 -9.89 -0.27 12.53
C ALA A 20 -10.40 -0.99 13.77
N GLY A 21 -11.20 -2.05 13.59
CA GLY A 21 -11.71 -2.85 14.71
C GLY A 21 -10.57 -3.50 15.52
N LYS A 22 -9.54 -3.99 14.81
CA LYS A 22 -8.37 -4.65 15.39
C LYS A 22 -7.09 -4.23 14.67
N ALA A 23 -5.98 -4.23 15.40
CA ALA A 23 -4.66 -4.04 14.86
C ALA A 23 -3.61 -4.71 15.75
N SER A 24 -2.57 -5.24 15.13
CA SER A 24 -1.42 -5.84 15.80
C SER A 24 -0.14 -5.54 15.02
N GLY A 25 0.98 -5.49 15.73
CA GLY A 25 2.28 -5.24 15.14
C GLY A 25 3.38 -5.78 16.03
N GLN A 26 4.39 -6.40 15.43
CA GLN A 26 5.57 -6.89 16.11
C GLN A 26 6.81 -6.49 15.30
N LEU A 27 7.81 -5.97 16.01
CA LEU A 27 9.14 -5.72 15.47
C LEU A 27 10.10 -6.73 16.07
N GLN A 28 10.97 -7.29 15.24
CA GLN A 28 11.98 -8.24 15.65
C GLN A 28 13.33 -7.91 14.98
N PRO A 29 14.41 -7.70 15.73
CA PRO A 29 15.74 -7.59 15.15
C PRO A 29 16.14 -8.87 14.42
N ASN A 30 16.76 -8.73 13.25
CA ASN A 30 17.28 -9.82 12.44
C ASN A 30 18.67 -9.45 11.91
N GLY A 31 19.69 -9.68 12.74
CA GLY A 31 21.03 -9.14 12.47
C GLY A 31 21.01 -7.61 12.52
N GLU A 32 21.45 -6.96 11.44
CA GLU A 32 21.39 -5.50 11.30
C GLU A 32 20.02 -4.99 10.81
N ASP A 33 19.17 -5.91 10.33
CA ASP A 33 17.84 -5.62 9.81
C ASP A 33 16.77 -5.65 10.91
N ILE A 34 15.57 -5.16 10.57
CA ILE A 34 14.37 -5.32 11.39
C ILE A 34 13.29 -6.00 10.58
N ASP A 35 12.75 -7.08 11.11
CA ASP A 35 11.51 -7.68 10.62
C ASP A 35 10.31 -7.01 11.30
N TYR A 36 9.30 -6.68 10.50
CA TYR A 36 7.99 -6.20 10.94
C TYR A 36 6.90 -7.15 10.46
N LEU A 37 6.12 -7.65 11.42
CA LEU A 37 4.89 -8.38 11.16
C LEU A 37 3.73 -7.55 11.69
N GLY A 38 2.78 -7.19 10.83
CA GLY A 38 1.65 -6.34 11.17
C GLY A 38 0.34 -6.82 10.58
N SER A 39 -0.77 -6.43 11.19
CA SER A 39 -2.09 -6.59 10.61
C SER A 39 -3.06 -5.56 11.14
N PHE A 40 -4.07 -5.25 10.34
CA PHE A 40 -5.28 -4.58 10.79
C PHE A 40 -6.49 -5.27 10.17
N GLY A 41 -7.64 -5.13 10.80
CA GLY A 41 -8.88 -5.60 10.22
C GLY A 41 -10.06 -4.79 10.66
N ASP A 42 -11.13 -4.94 9.88
CA ASP A 42 -12.31 -4.08 9.94
C ASP A 42 -11.90 -2.59 9.83
N LEU A 43 -10.98 -2.27 8.90
CA LEU A 43 -10.56 -0.89 8.63
C LEU A 43 -11.63 -0.19 7.77
N GLU A 44 -12.26 0.82 8.35
CA GLU A 44 -13.19 1.71 7.68
C GLU A 44 -12.53 3.07 7.45
N ILE A 45 -12.64 3.58 6.23
CA ILE A 45 -12.23 4.94 5.89
C ILE A 45 -13.45 5.84 6.03
N ASP A 46 -13.30 6.93 6.77
CA ASP A 46 -14.40 7.87 6.98
C ASP A 46 -14.80 8.52 5.64
N PRO A 47 -16.08 8.51 5.25
CA PRO A 47 -16.51 9.11 3.99
C PRO A 47 -16.13 10.58 3.87
N GLY A 48 -16.15 11.34 4.98
CA GLY A 48 -15.74 12.74 5.01
C GLY A 48 -14.28 12.94 4.62
N ALA A 49 -13.40 12.00 4.96
CA ALA A 49 -11.98 12.03 4.59
C ALA A 49 -11.73 11.79 3.09
N ILE A 50 -12.69 11.16 2.40
CA ILE A 50 -12.60 10.83 0.98
C ILE A 50 -13.75 11.45 0.16
N GLY A 51 -14.23 12.63 0.55
CA GLY A 51 -15.18 13.41 -0.25
C GLY A 51 -16.55 12.77 -0.41
N GLY A 52 -17.06 12.13 0.64
CA GLY A 52 -18.34 11.43 0.68
C GLY A 52 -18.35 10.05 0.01
N ARG A 53 -17.19 9.57 -0.46
CA ARG A 53 -17.07 8.23 -1.05
C ARG A 53 -17.18 7.19 0.05
N VAL A 54 -17.82 6.06 -0.26
CA VAL A 54 -17.98 4.95 0.68
C VAL A 54 -17.18 3.76 0.17
N LEU A 55 -16.30 3.24 1.03
CA LEU A 55 -15.49 2.06 0.76
C LEU A 55 -15.90 0.93 1.69
N PRO A 56 -15.82 -0.33 1.24
CA PRO A 56 -16.04 -1.46 2.13
C PRO A 56 -14.91 -1.53 3.17
N ALA A 57 -15.18 -2.20 4.29
CA ALA A 57 -14.16 -2.48 5.30
C ALA A 57 -12.99 -3.26 4.69
N LEU A 58 -11.77 -2.92 5.12
CA LEU A 58 -10.53 -3.49 4.62
C LEU A 58 -9.83 -4.30 5.71
N ASP A 59 -9.25 -5.43 5.33
CA ASP A 59 -8.32 -6.19 6.14
C ASP A 59 -6.96 -6.18 5.48
N ALA A 60 -5.89 -6.02 6.26
CA ALA A 60 -4.54 -6.15 5.76
C ALA A 60 -3.62 -6.89 6.70
N SER A 61 -2.61 -7.52 6.13
CA SER A 61 -1.49 -8.10 6.87
C SER A 61 -0.20 -7.89 6.11
N GLY A 62 0.91 -7.81 6.84
CA GLY A 62 2.19 -7.49 6.26
C GLY A 62 3.35 -8.12 6.99
N ASP A 63 4.29 -8.64 6.21
CA ASP A 63 5.57 -9.18 6.65
C ASP A 63 6.68 -8.56 5.79
N VAL A 64 7.48 -7.69 6.40
CA VAL A 64 8.47 -6.84 5.73
C VAL A 64 9.76 -6.81 6.54
N THR A 65 10.90 -6.85 5.85
CA THR A 65 12.22 -6.60 6.44
C THR A 65 12.69 -5.22 6.04
N LEU A 66 13.01 -4.36 7.00
CA LEU A 66 13.74 -3.12 6.80
C LEU A 66 15.24 -3.37 6.89
N LYS A 67 15.95 -3.11 5.80
CA LYS A 67 17.41 -3.29 5.73
C LYS A 67 18.14 -2.27 6.59
N ASN A 68 19.15 -2.73 7.32
CA ASN A 68 19.90 -1.91 8.29
C ASN A 68 18.99 -1.22 9.33
N GLY A 69 17.81 -1.78 9.60
CA GLY A 69 16.80 -1.18 10.44
C GLY A 69 17.26 -0.93 11.88
N VAL A 70 18.15 -1.76 12.44
CA VAL A 70 18.61 -1.62 13.83
C VAL A 70 19.34 -0.29 14.03
N ALA A 71 20.12 0.15 13.03
CA ALA A 71 20.78 1.45 13.07
C ALA A 71 19.78 2.61 13.10
N LEU A 72 18.55 2.39 12.63
CA LEU A 72 17.51 3.42 12.52
C LEU A 72 16.69 3.58 13.80
N ILE A 73 16.54 2.55 14.64
CA ILE A 73 15.73 2.59 15.89
C ILE A 73 16.19 3.72 16.82
N GLY A 74 17.48 4.06 16.82
CA GLY A 74 18.05 5.14 17.64
C GLY A 74 18.05 6.51 16.97
N THR A 75 17.66 6.60 15.70
CA THR A 75 17.65 7.85 14.93
C THR A 75 16.23 8.32 14.71
N GLN A 76 16.01 9.63 14.82
CA GLN A 76 14.78 10.21 14.30
C GLN A 76 14.89 10.16 12.77
N VAL A 77 14.36 9.11 12.15
CA VAL A 77 14.37 8.95 10.70
C VAL A 77 13.57 10.11 10.10
N LYS A 78 14.28 11.04 9.46
CA LYS A 78 13.70 12.21 8.80
C LYS A 78 13.44 11.97 7.31
N SER A 79 13.93 10.84 6.80
CA SER A 79 13.96 10.57 5.38
C SER A 79 13.98 9.06 5.08
N LEU A 80 13.24 8.65 4.05
CA LEU A 80 13.28 7.32 3.45
C LEU A 80 14.44 7.14 2.46
N ARG A 81 15.21 8.19 2.15
CA ARG A 81 16.35 8.12 1.22
C ARG A 81 17.42 7.15 1.71
N GLY A 82 17.94 6.35 0.80
CA GLY A 82 18.93 5.31 1.09
C GLY A 82 18.37 4.08 1.79
N GLN A 83 17.05 4.02 2.05
CA GLN A 83 16.43 2.88 2.70
C GLN A 83 16.04 1.80 1.70
N ALA A 84 16.09 0.56 2.15
CA ALA A 84 15.65 -0.61 1.40
C ALA A 84 14.79 -1.51 2.27
N ILE A 85 13.75 -2.08 1.67
CA ILE A 85 12.86 -3.04 2.30
C ILE A 85 12.73 -4.28 1.42
N GLU A 86 12.62 -5.43 2.07
CA GLU A 86 12.22 -6.68 1.43
C GLU A 86 10.80 -7.02 1.87
N ILE A 87 9.86 -7.06 0.93
CA ILE A 87 8.48 -7.42 1.22
C ILE A 87 8.33 -8.93 1.04
N ARG A 88 8.22 -9.69 2.14
CA ARG A 88 7.88 -11.11 2.06
C ARG A 88 6.44 -11.27 1.60
N ASN A 89 5.52 -10.54 2.22
CA ASN A 89 4.12 -10.53 1.86
C ASN A 89 3.41 -9.28 2.40
N LEU A 90 2.72 -8.51 1.55
CA LEU A 90 1.71 -7.54 1.96
C LEU A 90 0.39 -7.96 1.34
N ASP A 91 -0.61 -8.25 2.16
CA ASP A 91 -1.96 -8.62 1.75
C ASP A 91 -2.92 -7.49 2.12
N LEU A 92 -3.76 -7.09 1.18
CA LEU A 92 -4.90 -6.20 1.38
C LEU A 92 -6.13 -6.86 0.78
N SER A 93 -7.23 -6.92 1.54
CA SER A 93 -8.44 -7.59 1.09
C SER A 93 -9.73 -6.92 1.58
N SER A 94 -10.82 -7.19 0.85
CA SER A 94 -12.18 -6.80 1.21
C SER A 94 -13.17 -7.72 0.50
N GLY A 95 -13.91 -8.53 1.26
CA GLY A 95 -14.78 -9.56 0.69
C GLY A 95 -14.00 -10.55 -0.17
N THR A 96 -14.32 -10.63 -1.47
CA THR A 96 -13.61 -11.50 -2.43
C THR A 96 -12.38 -10.85 -3.06
N ALA A 97 -12.27 -9.53 -3.00
CA ALA A 97 -11.14 -8.78 -3.55
C ALA A 97 -9.90 -8.97 -2.67
N ARG A 98 -8.77 -9.33 -3.28
CA ARG A 98 -7.46 -9.34 -2.60
C ARG A 98 -6.35 -8.88 -3.53
N ILE A 99 -5.41 -8.13 -2.96
CA ILE A 99 -4.15 -7.74 -3.59
C ILE A 99 -3.03 -8.22 -2.67
N THR A 100 -2.09 -8.96 -3.24
CA THR A 100 -0.90 -9.41 -2.54
C THR A 100 0.35 -8.87 -3.24
N VAL A 101 1.27 -8.28 -2.48
CA VAL A 101 2.52 -7.69 -2.99
C VAL A 101 3.71 -8.37 -2.32
N SER A 102 4.76 -8.64 -3.10
CA SER A 102 6.03 -9.21 -2.61
C SER A 102 7.20 -8.72 -3.44
N GLY A 103 8.40 -8.69 -2.86
CA GLY A 103 9.64 -8.33 -3.53
C GLY A 103 10.36 -7.11 -2.94
N PRO A 104 11.55 -6.78 -3.46
CA PRO A 104 12.37 -5.68 -2.98
C PRO A 104 11.84 -4.31 -3.41
N LEU A 105 11.97 -3.33 -2.51
CA LEU A 105 11.83 -1.92 -2.79
C LEU A 105 12.96 -1.14 -2.13
N SER A 106 13.45 -0.11 -2.80
CA SER A 106 14.49 0.77 -2.30
C SER A 106 14.24 2.21 -2.72
N VAL A 107 14.79 3.14 -1.97
CA VAL A 107 14.79 4.57 -2.28
C VAL A 107 16.25 5.00 -2.39
N ASP A 108 16.63 5.57 -3.53
CA ASP A 108 17.99 6.06 -3.70
C ASP A 108 18.22 7.39 -2.94
N ALA A 109 19.45 7.91 -2.99
CA ALA A 109 19.80 9.17 -2.32
C ALA A 109 19.02 10.37 -2.89
N GLU A 110 18.59 10.30 -4.16
CA GLU A 110 17.75 11.31 -4.81
C GLU A 110 16.26 11.13 -4.47
N GLY A 111 15.89 10.15 -3.64
CA GLY A 111 14.51 9.92 -3.19
C GLY A 111 13.72 9.14 -4.23
N LEU A 112 14.37 8.64 -5.28
CA LEU A 112 13.71 7.94 -6.36
C LEU A 112 13.57 6.46 -6.00
N VAL A 113 12.33 5.97 -6.12
CA VAL A 113 11.99 4.59 -5.82
C VAL A 113 12.51 3.66 -6.91
N ASN A 114 13.11 2.54 -6.51
CA ASN A 114 13.41 1.39 -7.36
C ASN A 114 12.78 0.15 -6.74
N ALA A 115 12.05 -0.64 -7.53
CA ALA A 115 11.36 -1.81 -7.02
C ALA A 115 11.21 -2.89 -8.09
N ASP A 116 11.27 -4.15 -7.68
CA ASP A 116 10.95 -5.31 -8.49
C ASP A 116 9.92 -6.16 -7.72
N LEU A 117 8.64 -5.86 -7.94
CA LEU A 117 7.54 -6.38 -7.14
C LEU A 117 6.71 -7.37 -7.94
N MET A 118 6.26 -8.42 -7.28
CA MET A 118 5.22 -9.31 -7.80
C MET A 118 3.88 -8.93 -7.17
N ILE A 119 2.91 -8.59 -8.01
CA ILE A 119 1.54 -8.31 -7.61
C ILE A 119 0.68 -9.52 -7.97
N ARG A 120 -0.03 -10.07 -7.00
CA ARG A 120 -1.07 -11.09 -7.23
C ARG A 120 -2.42 -10.50 -6.89
N LEU A 121 -3.40 -10.73 -7.75
CA LEU A 121 -4.77 -10.34 -7.48
C LEU A 121 -5.58 -11.58 -7.16
N LYS A 122 -6.69 -11.40 -6.45
CA LYS A 122 -7.81 -12.32 -6.43
C LYS A 122 -9.08 -11.52 -6.71
N ASP A 123 -9.90 -12.05 -7.61
CA ASP A 123 -11.11 -11.38 -8.09
C ASP A 123 -10.82 -9.95 -8.61
N PRO A 124 -10.14 -9.82 -9.77
CA PRO A 124 -9.78 -8.51 -10.33
C PRO A 124 -10.99 -7.59 -10.54
N LYS A 125 -12.18 -8.14 -10.77
CA LYS A 125 -13.41 -7.34 -10.93
C LYS A 125 -13.84 -6.70 -9.61
N ALA A 126 -13.81 -7.45 -8.51
CA ALA A 126 -14.09 -6.89 -7.19
C ALA A 126 -13.04 -5.84 -6.79
N VAL A 127 -11.76 -6.07 -7.10
CA VAL A 127 -10.71 -5.07 -6.88
C VAL A 127 -11.00 -3.78 -7.67
N ALA A 128 -11.35 -3.89 -8.95
CA ALA A 128 -11.70 -2.73 -9.77
C ALA A 128 -12.92 -1.96 -9.24
N ALA A 129 -13.93 -2.66 -8.75
CA ALA A 129 -15.12 -2.02 -8.20
C ALA A 129 -14.79 -1.15 -6.97
N ILE A 130 -13.92 -1.64 -6.08
CA ILE A 130 -13.46 -0.90 -4.89
C ILE A 130 -12.63 0.31 -5.31
N LEU A 131 -11.64 0.12 -6.19
CA LEU A 131 -10.81 1.22 -6.68
C LEU A 131 -11.61 2.27 -7.44
N GLY A 132 -12.59 1.85 -8.24
CA GLY A 132 -13.51 2.74 -8.97
C GLY A 132 -14.45 3.51 -8.06
N ALA A 133 -14.77 3.00 -6.87
CA ALA A 133 -15.48 3.76 -5.84
C ALA A 133 -14.56 4.76 -5.12
N ALA A 134 -13.29 4.40 -4.91
CA ALA A 134 -12.29 5.26 -4.27
C ALA A 134 -11.85 6.43 -5.18
N ILE A 135 -11.71 6.18 -6.48
CA ILE A 135 -11.20 7.13 -7.48
C ILE A 135 -12.16 7.15 -8.69
N PRO A 136 -13.40 7.67 -8.51
CA PRO A 136 -14.43 7.63 -9.55
C PRO A 136 -14.04 8.37 -10.82
N GLU A 137 -13.14 9.35 -10.73
CA GLU A 137 -12.60 10.11 -11.86
C GLU A 137 -11.81 9.21 -12.84
N GLN A 138 -11.25 8.10 -12.34
CA GLN A 138 -10.50 7.12 -13.13
C GLN A 138 -11.29 5.82 -13.33
N LYS A 139 -12.54 5.74 -12.87
CA LYS A 139 -13.35 4.51 -12.84
C LYS A 139 -13.34 3.75 -14.16
N SER A 140 -13.61 4.43 -15.28
CA SER A 140 -13.64 3.77 -16.59
C SER A 140 -12.28 3.17 -16.98
N GLN A 141 -11.18 3.85 -16.68
CA GLN A 141 -9.83 3.37 -16.96
C GLN A 141 -9.47 2.17 -16.05
N ILE A 142 -9.85 2.24 -14.78
CA ILE A 142 -9.69 1.15 -13.81
C ILE A 142 -10.47 -0.09 -14.26
N GLU A 143 -11.76 0.06 -14.58
CA GLU A 143 -12.62 -1.04 -15.03
C GLU A 143 -12.08 -1.70 -16.30
N GLN A 144 -11.63 -0.89 -17.28
CA GLN A 144 -11.04 -1.40 -18.52
C GLN A 144 -9.74 -2.18 -18.25
N GLY A 145 -8.84 -1.60 -17.45
CA GLY A 145 -7.56 -2.24 -17.10
C GLY A 145 -7.77 -3.58 -16.39
N PHE A 146 -8.59 -3.60 -15.33
CA PHE A 146 -8.86 -4.83 -14.57
C PHE A 146 -9.72 -5.84 -15.33
N SER A 147 -10.55 -5.41 -16.29
CA SER A 147 -11.23 -6.34 -17.20
C SER A 147 -10.24 -7.11 -18.07
N ALA A 148 -9.20 -6.45 -18.57
CA ALA A 148 -8.12 -7.13 -19.29
C ALA A 148 -7.36 -8.11 -18.38
N LEU A 149 -7.15 -7.76 -17.11
CA LEU A 149 -6.53 -8.68 -16.13
C LEU A 149 -7.40 -9.89 -15.80
N ALA A 150 -8.72 -9.72 -15.74
CA ALA A 150 -9.65 -10.82 -15.49
C ALA A 150 -9.64 -11.88 -16.63
N VAL A 151 -9.22 -11.51 -17.85
CA VAL A 151 -9.02 -12.47 -18.95
C VAL A 151 -7.88 -13.44 -18.66
N LEU A 152 -6.90 -13.03 -17.85
CA LEU A 152 -5.76 -13.87 -17.43
C LEU A 152 -6.13 -14.86 -16.32
N GLY A 153 -7.38 -14.82 -15.82
CA GLY A 153 -7.90 -15.69 -14.77
C GLY A 153 -8.34 -14.94 -13.53
N ASN A 154 -8.77 -15.69 -12.51
CA ASN A 154 -9.27 -15.13 -11.25
C ASN A 154 -8.13 -14.73 -10.28
N GLU A 155 -6.94 -15.29 -10.47
CA GLU A 155 -5.77 -15.02 -9.62
C GLU A 155 -4.53 -14.63 -10.44
N PRO A 156 -4.59 -13.57 -11.28
CA PRO A 156 -3.48 -13.19 -12.12
C PRO A 156 -2.31 -12.66 -11.29
N SER A 157 -1.10 -12.98 -11.73
CA SER A 157 0.16 -12.51 -11.15
C SER A 157 0.94 -11.68 -12.17
N MET A 158 1.47 -10.53 -11.77
CA MET A 158 2.10 -9.58 -12.68
C MET A 158 3.34 -8.93 -12.05
N PRO A 159 4.43 -8.76 -12.82
CA PRO A 159 5.58 -8.00 -12.37
C PRO A 159 5.29 -6.50 -12.43
N LEU A 160 5.42 -5.81 -11.30
CA LEU A 160 5.46 -4.37 -11.18
C LEU A 160 6.91 -3.92 -10.99
N LYS A 161 7.45 -3.25 -12.00
CA LYS A 161 8.81 -2.71 -11.96
C LYS A 161 8.77 -1.20 -11.81
N VAL A 162 9.59 -0.69 -10.88
CA VAL A 162 9.85 0.74 -10.73
C VAL A 162 11.33 0.99 -10.95
N VAL A 163 11.66 1.86 -11.90
CA VAL A 163 13.05 2.27 -12.17
C VAL A 163 13.15 3.78 -12.03
N ARG A 164 13.85 4.25 -11.00
CA ARG A 164 14.04 5.67 -10.68
C ARG A 164 12.71 6.45 -10.69
N GLY A 165 11.71 5.89 -10.02
CA GLY A 165 10.36 6.42 -9.91
C GLY A 165 9.43 6.14 -11.09
N LYS A 166 9.90 5.60 -12.23
CA LYS A 166 9.01 5.24 -13.35
C LYS A 166 8.42 3.85 -13.12
N ALA A 167 7.11 3.77 -12.95
CA ALA A 167 6.39 2.53 -12.67
C ALA A 167 5.80 1.89 -13.93
N SER A 168 5.91 0.57 -14.02
CA SER A 168 5.38 -0.22 -15.14
C SER A 168 4.91 -1.59 -14.65
N LEU A 169 3.77 -2.05 -15.17
CA LEU A 169 3.22 -3.38 -14.95
C LEU A 169 3.44 -4.22 -16.22
N GLY A 170 4.47 -5.07 -16.22
CA GLY A 170 4.98 -5.66 -17.46
C GLY A 170 5.36 -4.58 -18.48
N PHE A 171 4.61 -4.50 -19.58
CA PHE A 171 4.79 -3.50 -20.65
C PHE A 171 3.90 -2.25 -20.50
N ILE A 172 3.02 -2.21 -19.48
CA ILE A 172 2.06 -1.13 -19.30
C ILE A 172 2.67 -0.03 -18.42
N PRO A 173 2.92 1.19 -18.93
CA PRO A 173 3.37 2.29 -18.10
C PRO A 173 2.26 2.75 -17.15
N LEU A 174 2.56 2.84 -15.85
CA LEU A 174 1.60 3.29 -14.83
C LEU A 174 1.80 4.75 -14.41
N GLY A 175 2.95 5.33 -14.73
CA GLY A 175 3.28 6.73 -14.45
C GLY A 175 4.58 6.89 -13.69
N LYS A 176 4.70 8.00 -12.96
CA LYS A 176 5.91 8.38 -12.22
C LYS A 176 5.59 8.68 -10.76
N ILE A 177 6.28 7.97 -9.87
CA ILE A 177 6.34 8.24 -8.44
C ILE A 177 7.28 9.43 -8.23
N LYS A 178 6.81 10.45 -7.50
CA LYS A 178 7.63 11.60 -7.13
C LYS A 178 8.71 11.18 -6.12
N PRO A 179 9.83 11.90 -6.02
CA PRO A 179 10.80 11.66 -4.96
C PRO A 179 10.11 11.64 -3.59
N VAL A 180 10.46 10.66 -2.77
CA VAL A 180 10.02 10.59 -1.37
C VAL A 180 11.11 11.19 -0.49
N GLU A 181 10.67 11.92 0.55
CA GLU A 181 11.58 12.38 1.59
C GLU A 181 11.87 11.25 2.55
#